data_AF-A0A668SLC9-F1
#
_entry.id   AF-A0A668SLC9-F1
#
_cell.length_a   1.000
_cell.length_b   1.000
_cell.length_c   1.000
_cell.angle_alpha   90.00
_cell.angle_beta   90.00
_cell.angle_gamma   90.00
#
_symmetry.space_group_name_H-M   'P 1'
#
loop_
_entity.id
_entity.type
_entity.pdbx_description
1 polymer ?
#
loop_
_entity_poly.entity_id
_entity_poly.type
_entity_poly.pdbx_seq_one_letter_code
_entity_poly.pdbx_strand_id
1 'polypeptide(L)'
;MSYTLIEVQCFLQDFLNHSIAKENLLKSYKLMLDFYGIRFHNLNSHTHNNLRITRILKCLGNLGYPHYQAPLVHFFLEETLVNGQLPNIRDSVLSYFMFAVLDKTQRRNLIKYAYLNYEPKDEFVWCPKKIQKLWSMQSKAAKEEAADSLELQDDTLISDSEAQEEENLSADESDAQAQKETLNLNSDFYAALLPGTTSEGYASPSGTED
;
A
#
# COMPACT_ATOMS: atom_id res chain seq x y z
N MET A 1 -37.48 23.75 -11.11
CA MET A 1 -36.57 22.62 -10.87
C MET A 1 -36.43 22.43 -9.35
N SER A 2 -37.50 22.05 -8.65
CA SER A 2 -37.53 22.09 -7.18
C SER A 2 -38.32 20.93 -6.53
N TYR A 3 -38.85 20.00 -7.31
CA TYR A 3 -39.74 18.94 -6.82
C TYR A 3 -38.98 17.73 -6.28
N THR A 4 -37.76 17.45 -6.78
CA THR A 4 -37.00 16.26 -6.38
C THR A 4 -36.47 16.32 -4.95
N LEU A 5 -36.11 17.51 -4.46
CA LEU A 5 -35.52 17.67 -3.13
C LEU A 5 -36.57 17.50 -2.02
N ILE A 6 -37.78 18.01 -2.25
CA ILE A 6 -38.92 17.89 -1.35
C ILE A 6 -39.42 16.44 -1.31
N GLU A 7 -39.52 15.77 -2.46
CA GLU A 7 -39.92 14.36 -2.52
C GLU A 7 -38.94 13.44 -1.80
N VAL A 8 -37.62 13.68 -1.95
CA VAL A 8 -36.59 12.95 -1.21
C VAL A 8 -36.68 13.25 0.29
N GLN A 9 -36.90 14.50 0.70
CA GLN A 9 -37.09 14.84 2.11
C GLN A 9 -38.33 14.19 2.72
N CYS A 10 -39.47 14.20 2.03
CA CYS A 10 -40.68 13.50 2.47
C CYS A 10 -40.44 11.99 2.59
N PHE A 11 -39.80 11.37 1.58
CA PHE A 11 -39.46 9.94 1.64
C PHE A 11 -38.53 9.60 2.82
N LEU A 12 -37.50 10.42 3.05
CA LEU A 12 -36.60 10.23 4.18
C LEU A 12 -37.33 10.38 5.52
N GLN A 13 -38.23 11.38 5.63
CA GLN A 13 -39.03 11.58 6.84
C GLN A 13 -39.99 10.40 7.09
N ASP A 14 -40.64 9.91 6.04
CA ASP A 14 -41.55 8.75 6.11
C ASP A 14 -40.79 7.47 6.47
N PHE A 15 -39.61 7.25 5.88
CA PHE A 15 -38.72 6.15 6.22
C PHE A 15 -38.24 6.24 7.67
N LEU A 16 -37.90 7.44 8.14
CA LEU A 16 -37.49 7.68 9.52
C LEU A 16 -38.63 7.43 10.53
N ASN A 17 -39.88 7.54 10.12
CA ASN A 17 -41.03 7.26 10.98
C ASN A 17 -41.46 5.77 10.98
N HIS A 18 -40.94 4.95 10.05
CA HIS A 18 -41.36 3.55 9.89
C HIS A 18 -40.37 2.53 10.48
N SER A 19 -40.66 2.01 11.67
CA SER A 19 -39.78 1.08 12.40
C SER A 19 -39.45 -0.22 11.63
N ILE A 20 -40.44 -0.82 10.96
CA ILE A 20 -40.25 -2.06 10.18
C ILE A 20 -39.33 -1.84 8.97
N ALA A 21 -39.37 -0.64 8.35
CA ALA A 21 -38.54 -0.35 7.18
C ALA A 21 -37.07 -0.24 7.59
N LYS A 22 -36.81 0.38 8.75
CA LYS A 22 -35.48 0.42 9.37
C LYS A 22 -34.99 -0.98 9.76
N GLU A 23 -35.84 -1.80 10.36
CA GLU A 23 -35.48 -3.16 10.76
C GLU A 23 -35.12 -4.03 9.54
N ASN A 24 -35.92 -3.95 8.47
CA ASN A 24 -35.63 -4.67 7.23
C ASN A 24 -34.33 -4.18 6.57
N LEU A 25 -34.08 -2.88 6.59
CA LEU A 25 -32.81 -2.33 6.12
C LEU A 25 -31.65 -2.90 6.94
N LEU A 26 -31.73 -2.87 8.26
CA LEU A 26 -30.70 -3.42 9.14
C LEU A 26 -30.47 -4.93 8.90
N LYS A 27 -31.54 -5.70 8.74
CA LYS A 27 -31.47 -7.13 8.40
C LYS A 27 -30.79 -7.36 7.04
N SER A 28 -31.09 -6.56 6.03
CA SER A 28 -30.44 -6.66 4.72
C SER A 28 -28.95 -6.36 4.78
N TYR A 29 -28.53 -5.35 5.55
CA TYR A 29 -27.12 -5.03 5.76
C TYR A 29 -26.41 -6.16 6.51
N LYS A 30 -27.03 -6.68 7.58
CA LYS A 30 -26.48 -7.82 8.32
C LYS A 30 -26.25 -9.03 7.43
N LEU A 31 -27.26 -9.41 6.62
CA LEU A 31 -27.15 -10.51 5.68
C LEU A 31 -26.03 -10.28 4.64
N MET A 32 -25.91 -9.05 4.13
CA MET A 32 -24.86 -8.68 3.18
C MET A 32 -23.46 -8.81 3.79
N LEU A 33 -23.29 -8.38 5.05
CA LEU A 33 -22.03 -8.51 5.81
C LEU A 33 -21.71 -9.98 6.11
N ASP A 34 -22.70 -10.78 6.51
CA ASP A 34 -22.51 -12.21 6.76
C ASP A 34 -22.06 -12.93 5.47
N PHE A 35 -22.68 -12.61 4.33
CA PHE A 35 -22.27 -13.15 3.03
C PHE A 35 -20.86 -12.69 2.61
N TYR A 36 -20.47 -11.47 2.97
CA TYR A 36 -19.10 -11.00 2.80
C TYR A 36 -18.11 -11.86 3.60
N GLY A 37 -18.40 -12.12 4.88
CA GLY A 37 -17.59 -12.99 5.73
C GLY A 37 -17.44 -14.41 5.17
N ILE A 38 -18.52 -15.00 4.64
CA ILE A 38 -18.49 -16.33 4.02
C ILE A 38 -17.55 -16.36 2.81
N ARG A 39 -17.60 -15.34 1.95
CA ARG A 39 -16.71 -15.24 0.77
C ARG A 39 -15.26 -15.13 1.19
N PHE A 40 -14.99 -14.38 2.25
CA PHE A 40 -13.66 -14.18 2.79
C PHE A 40 -13.08 -15.48 3.37
N HIS A 41 -13.89 -16.24 4.11
CA HIS A 41 -13.52 -17.57 4.57
C HIS A 41 -13.23 -18.51 3.40
N ASN A 42 -14.08 -18.55 2.38
CA ASN A 42 -13.86 -19.39 1.20
C ASN A 42 -12.53 -19.05 0.51
N LEU A 43 -12.23 -17.75 0.39
CA LEU A 43 -10.99 -17.26 -0.20
C LEU A 43 -9.77 -17.81 0.54
N ASN A 44 -9.79 -17.76 1.87
CA ASN A 44 -8.69 -18.21 2.73
C ASN A 44 -8.59 -19.75 2.85
N SER A 45 -9.70 -20.49 2.76
CA SER A 45 -9.72 -21.94 2.99
C SER A 45 -9.24 -22.77 1.79
N HIS A 46 -9.24 -22.24 0.57
CA HIS A 46 -8.89 -23.01 -0.63
C HIS A 46 -7.62 -22.51 -1.31
N THR A 47 -6.56 -23.32 -1.24
CA THR A 47 -5.22 -22.99 -1.77
C THR A 47 -5.19 -22.71 -3.28
N HIS A 48 -6.08 -23.32 -4.07
CA HIS A 48 -6.16 -23.07 -5.50
C HIS A 48 -6.61 -21.64 -5.85
N ASN A 49 -7.23 -20.91 -4.91
CA ASN A 49 -7.57 -19.51 -5.10
C ASN A 49 -6.33 -18.68 -5.34
N ASN A 50 -5.21 -18.99 -4.68
CA ASN A 50 -3.94 -18.30 -4.89
C ASN A 50 -3.50 -18.41 -6.36
N LEU A 51 -3.65 -19.60 -6.95
CA LEU A 51 -3.36 -19.81 -8.37
C LEU A 51 -4.36 -19.09 -9.30
N ARG A 52 -5.63 -18.96 -8.90
CA ARG A 52 -6.63 -18.19 -9.67
C ARG A 52 -6.33 -16.69 -9.63
N ILE A 53 -6.02 -16.15 -8.46
CA ILE A 53 -5.62 -14.75 -8.27
C ILE A 53 -4.35 -14.44 -9.07
N THR A 54 -3.36 -15.33 -9.06
CA THR A 54 -2.17 -15.22 -9.92
C THR A 54 -2.53 -15.10 -11.39
N ARG A 55 -3.47 -15.91 -11.88
CA ARG A 55 -3.94 -15.82 -13.29
C ARG A 55 -4.62 -14.49 -13.55
N ILE A 56 -5.47 -14.01 -12.64
CA ILE A 56 -6.10 -12.68 -12.75
C ILE A 56 -5.03 -11.59 -12.85
N LEU A 57 -4.04 -11.58 -11.96
CA LEU A 57 -2.94 -10.62 -11.98
C LEU A 57 -2.16 -10.65 -13.30
N LYS A 58 -1.87 -11.85 -13.83
CA LYS A 58 -1.19 -11.99 -15.12
C LYS A 58 -2.05 -11.47 -16.27
N CYS A 59 -3.34 -11.79 -16.28
CA CYS A 59 -4.26 -11.27 -17.30
C CYS A 59 -4.37 -9.75 -17.24
N LEU A 60 -4.45 -9.14 -16.05
CA LEU A 60 -4.46 -7.68 -15.91
C LEU A 60 -3.24 -7.04 -16.56
N GLY A 61 -2.05 -7.61 -16.34
CA GLY A 61 -0.83 -7.13 -17.01
C GLY A 61 -0.85 -7.33 -18.52
N ASN A 62 -1.16 -8.55 -18.98
CA ASN A 62 -1.07 -8.93 -20.39
C ASN A 62 -2.16 -8.31 -21.28
N LEU A 63 -3.34 -8.02 -20.73
CA LEU A 63 -4.47 -7.45 -21.45
C LEU A 63 -4.48 -5.90 -21.44
N GLY A 64 -3.42 -5.26 -20.93
CA GLY A 64 -3.29 -3.80 -20.96
C GLY A 64 -3.95 -3.07 -19.79
N TYR A 65 -4.23 -3.75 -18.67
CA TYR A 65 -4.78 -3.16 -17.45
C TYR A 65 -3.82 -3.21 -16.24
N PRO A 66 -2.54 -2.82 -16.38
CA PRO A 66 -1.55 -2.95 -15.31
C PRO A 66 -1.87 -2.08 -14.08
N HIS A 67 -2.60 -0.98 -14.25
CA HIS A 67 -2.99 -0.06 -13.18
C HIS A 67 -3.94 -0.70 -12.15
N TYR A 68 -4.63 -1.80 -12.47
CA TYR A 68 -5.44 -2.54 -11.51
C TYR A 68 -4.64 -3.58 -10.70
N GLN A 69 -3.42 -3.93 -11.13
CA GLN A 69 -2.63 -4.92 -10.41
C GLN A 69 -2.24 -4.41 -9.02
N ALA A 70 -1.76 -3.17 -8.91
CA ALA A 70 -1.26 -2.67 -7.64
C ALA A 70 -2.37 -2.43 -6.59
N PRO A 71 -3.53 -1.82 -6.91
CA PRO A 71 -4.64 -1.72 -5.96
C PRO A 71 -5.12 -3.09 -5.47
N LEU A 72 -5.17 -4.08 -6.37
CA LEU A 72 -5.57 -5.45 -6.00
C LEU A 72 -4.55 -6.10 -5.05
N VAL A 73 -3.25 -5.95 -5.33
CA VAL A 73 -2.20 -6.50 -4.45
C VAL A 73 -2.14 -5.74 -3.12
N HIS A 74 -2.36 -4.43 -3.11
CA HIS A 74 -2.44 -3.63 -1.89
C HIS A 74 -3.56 -4.14 -0.98
N PHE A 75 -4.75 -4.39 -1.53
CA PHE A 75 -5.86 -4.98 -0.79
C PHE A 75 -5.44 -6.27 -0.08
N PHE A 76 -4.77 -7.19 -0.78
CA PHE A 76 -4.28 -8.42 -0.15
C PHE A 76 -3.19 -8.18 0.90
N LEU A 77 -2.29 -7.21 0.71
CA LEU A 77 -1.29 -6.85 1.73
C LEU A 77 -1.96 -6.32 3.00
N GLU A 78 -2.96 -5.45 2.87
CA GLU A 78 -3.71 -4.90 3.99
C GLU A 78 -4.47 -6.00 4.76
N GLU A 79 -5.19 -6.86 4.03
CA GLU A 79 -5.94 -7.96 4.65
C GLU A 79 -5.05 -9.03 5.30
N THR A 80 -3.82 -9.22 4.82
CA THR A 80 -2.90 -10.24 5.34
C THR A 80 -2.00 -9.74 6.46
N LEU A 81 -1.55 -8.47 6.39
CA LEU A 81 -0.56 -7.92 7.32
C LEU A 81 -1.20 -7.04 8.40
N VAL A 82 -2.24 -6.27 8.06
CA VAL A 82 -2.87 -5.32 8.99
C VAL A 82 -4.08 -5.97 9.66
N ASN A 83 -5.02 -6.47 8.86
CA ASN A 83 -6.27 -7.04 9.38
C ASN A 83 -6.13 -8.50 9.81
N GLY A 84 -5.10 -9.20 9.32
CA GLY A 84 -4.80 -10.59 9.69
C GLY A 84 -5.88 -11.61 9.28
N GLN A 85 -6.76 -11.27 8.35
CA GLN A 85 -7.92 -12.10 8.00
C GLN A 85 -7.61 -13.19 6.95
N LEU A 86 -6.49 -13.05 6.20
CA LEU A 86 -6.10 -13.98 5.11
C LEU A 86 -4.74 -14.69 5.33
N PRO A 87 -4.51 -15.38 6.45
CA PRO A 87 -3.21 -15.98 6.75
C PRO A 87 -2.70 -16.96 5.68
N ASN A 88 -3.58 -17.74 5.02
CA ASN A 88 -3.17 -18.73 4.02
C ASN A 88 -2.78 -18.12 2.66
N ILE A 89 -3.06 -16.83 2.47
CA ILE A 89 -2.74 -16.09 1.26
C ILE A 89 -1.45 -15.28 1.45
N ARG A 90 -1.09 -14.94 2.71
CA ARG A 90 0.06 -14.12 3.08
C ARG A 90 1.33 -14.46 2.32
N ASP A 91 1.72 -15.73 2.29
CA ASP A 91 2.96 -16.16 1.64
C ASP A 91 2.91 -15.98 0.11
N SER A 92 1.73 -16.17 -0.49
CA SER A 92 1.51 -15.92 -1.91
C SER A 92 1.56 -14.43 -2.24
N VAL A 93 1.05 -13.57 -1.35
CA VAL A 93 1.15 -12.11 -1.51
C VAL A 93 2.61 -11.67 -1.53
N LEU A 94 3.36 -12.11 -0.51
CA LEU A 94 4.75 -11.71 -0.29
C LEU A 94 5.71 -12.30 -1.32
N SER A 95 5.49 -13.54 -1.75
CA SER A 95 6.44 -14.26 -2.62
C SER A 95 6.08 -14.16 -4.10
N TYR A 96 4.83 -13.89 -4.46
CA TYR A 96 4.39 -13.90 -5.86
C TYR A 96 3.60 -12.65 -6.27
N PHE A 97 2.55 -12.27 -5.55
CA PHE A 97 1.60 -11.26 -6.05
C PHE A 97 2.25 -9.90 -6.22
N MET A 98 3.08 -9.44 -5.27
CA MET A 98 3.84 -8.19 -5.41
C MET A 98 4.70 -8.20 -6.68
N PHE A 99 5.37 -9.32 -6.98
CA PHE A 99 6.24 -9.44 -8.14
C PHE A 99 5.50 -9.66 -9.46
N ALA A 100 4.20 -9.95 -9.42
CA ALA A 100 3.35 -10.01 -10.61
C ALA A 100 2.97 -8.63 -11.17
N VAL A 101 3.03 -7.57 -10.34
CA VAL A 101 2.74 -6.18 -10.73
C VAL A 101 3.80 -5.68 -11.72
N LEU A 102 3.41 -5.37 -12.96
CA LEU A 102 4.37 -5.00 -14.02
C LEU A 102 5.01 -3.62 -13.80
N ASP A 103 4.25 -2.67 -13.26
CA ASP A 103 4.75 -1.34 -12.94
C ASP A 103 5.78 -1.40 -11.79
N LYS A 104 7.03 -1.08 -12.11
CA LYS A 104 8.14 -1.12 -11.17
C LYS A 104 7.98 -0.10 -10.04
N THR A 105 7.37 1.06 -10.27
CA THR A 105 7.16 2.07 -9.24
C THR A 105 6.09 1.62 -8.26
N GLN A 106 4.95 1.15 -8.78
CA GLN A 106 3.89 0.65 -7.92
C GLN A 106 4.32 -0.60 -7.14
N ARG A 107 5.06 -1.52 -7.77
CA ARG A 107 5.66 -2.68 -7.09
C ARG A 107 6.53 -2.26 -5.90
N ARG A 108 7.33 -1.21 -6.05
CA ARG A 108 8.21 -0.71 -4.97
C ARG A 108 7.41 -0.14 -3.81
N ASN A 109 6.36 0.62 -4.10
CA ASN A 109 5.46 1.14 -3.07
C ASN A 109 4.81 0.00 -2.28
N LEU A 110 4.42 -1.09 -2.94
CA LEU A 110 3.88 -2.29 -2.28
C LEU A 110 4.92 -2.98 -1.39
N ILE A 111 6.17 -3.13 -1.84
CA ILE A 111 7.25 -3.72 -1.03
C ILE A 111 7.54 -2.85 0.19
N LYS A 112 7.57 -1.52 0.03
CA LYS A 112 7.72 -0.57 1.15
C LYS A 112 6.56 -0.70 2.14
N TYR A 113 5.33 -0.76 1.64
CA TYR A 113 4.14 -0.97 2.46
C TYR A 113 4.20 -2.29 3.23
N ALA A 114 4.57 -3.38 2.56
CA ALA A 114 4.73 -4.68 3.19
C ALA A 114 5.78 -4.63 4.31
N TYR A 115 6.95 -4.03 4.07
CA TYR A 115 8.01 -3.91 5.07
C TYR A 115 7.57 -3.11 6.32
N LEU A 116 6.79 -2.03 6.13
CA LEU A 116 6.34 -1.19 7.25
C LEU A 116 5.31 -1.91 8.13
N ASN A 117 4.49 -2.79 7.55
CA ASN A 117 3.39 -3.47 8.23
C ASN A 117 3.69 -4.94 8.58
N TYR A 118 4.86 -5.47 8.19
CA TYR A 118 5.24 -6.86 8.47
C TYR A 118 5.93 -6.99 9.83
N GLU A 119 5.43 -7.91 10.65
CA GLU A 119 6.07 -8.35 11.88
C GLU A 119 6.26 -9.88 11.86
N PRO A 120 7.46 -10.39 12.24
CA PRO A 120 8.65 -9.68 12.73
C PRO A 120 9.62 -9.26 11.59
N LYS A 121 10.24 -8.08 11.72
CA LYS A 121 10.98 -7.41 10.61
C LYS A 121 12.26 -8.12 10.15
N ASP A 122 12.83 -8.96 11.00
CA ASP A 122 14.02 -9.77 10.76
C ASP A 122 13.77 -10.94 9.80
N GLU A 123 12.54 -11.42 9.71
CA GLU A 123 12.13 -12.47 8.76
C GLU A 123 11.79 -11.90 7.37
N PHE A 124 11.73 -10.58 7.20
CA PHE A 124 11.39 -9.97 5.92
C PHE A 124 12.56 -10.04 4.91
N VAL A 125 12.66 -11.17 4.19
CA VAL A 125 13.76 -11.46 3.24
C VAL A 125 13.72 -10.59 1.97
N TRP A 126 12.57 -9.99 1.65
CA TRP A 126 12.34 -9.32 0.36
C TRP A 126 12.87 -7.88 0.26
N CYS A 127 13.40 -7.32 1.35
CA CYS A 127 14.03 -6.00 1.34
C CYS A 127 15.53 -6.11 1.66
N PRO A 128 16.45 -5.61 0.82
CA PRO A 128 17.87 -5.58 1.13
C PRO A 128 18.18 -4.81 2.43
N LYS A 129 19.13 -5.30 3.24
CA LYS A 129 19.44 -4.74 4.57
C LYS A 129 19.81 -3.25 4.58
N LYS A 130 20.38 -2.72 3.49
CA LYS A 130 20.70 -1.28 3.34
C LYS A 130 19.43 -0.43 3.31
N ILE A 131 18.41 -0.90 2.57
CA ILE A 131 17.12 -0.21 2.42
C ILE A 131 16.29 -0.36 3.69
N GLN A 132 16.36 -1.52 4.36
CA GLN A 132 15.74 -1.70 5.68
C GLN A 132 16.24 -0.66 6.69
N LYS A 133 17.54 -0.36 6.72
CA LYS A 133 18.12 0.70 7.57
C LYS A 133 17.60 2.08 7.21
N LEU A 134 17.59 2.45 5.93
CA LEU A 134 17.11 3.75 5.48
C LEU A 134 15.64 3.99 5.84
N TRP A 135 14.77 3.01 5.59
CA TRP A 135 13.35 3.13 5.95
C TRP A 135 13.10 3.07 7.46
N SER A 136 13.93 2.34 8.20
CA SER A 136 13.90 2.36 9.67
C SER A 136 14.31 3.73 10.22
N MET A 137 15.29 4.41 9.62
CA MET A 137 15.70 5.77 10.02
C MET A 137 14.61 6.80 9.65
N GLN A 138 14.02 6.69 8.45
CA GLN A 138 12.97 7.60 8.00
C GLN A 138 11.65 7.44 8.78
N SER A 139 11.30 6.22 9.20
CA SER A 139 10.15 5.98 10.07
C SER A 139 10.39 6.38 11.53
N LYS A 140 11.64 6.42 12.00
CA LYS A 140 12.00 6.98 13.31
C LYS A 140 11.97 8.52 13.27
N ALA A 141 12.58 9.13 12.26
CA ALA A 141 12.53 10.58 12.07
C ALA A 141 11.08 11.10 11.95
N ALA A 142 10.23 10.43 11.17
CA ALA A 142 8.81 10.81 11.06
C ALA A 142 8.01 10.61 12.37
N LYS A 143 8.45 9.75 13.28
CA LYS A 143 7.85 9.58 14.62
C LYS A 143 8.38 10.60 15.63
N GLU A 144 9.64 11.01 15.50
CA GLU A 144 10.26 12.06 16.32
C GLU A 144 9.71 13.43 15.93
N GLU A 145 9.54 13.76 14.65
CA GLU A 145 8.92 15.02 14.21
C GLU A 145 7.42 15.12 14.57
N ALA A 146 6.71 13.99 14.58
CA ALA A 146 5.33 13.92 15.04
C ALA A 146 5.20 14.04 16.57
N ALA A 147 6.26 13.71 17.33
CA ALA A 147 6.33 13.89 18.77
C ALA A 147 6.78 15.32 19.15
N ASP A 148 7.70 15.92 18.38
CA ASP A 148 8.17 17.30 18.54
C ASP A 148 7.07 18.34 18.24
N SER A 149 6.09 17.98 17.40
CA SER A 149 4.90 18.79 17.15
C SER A 149 3.92 18.89 18.34
N LEU A 150 4.14 18.15 19.44
CA LEU A 150 3.28 18.13 20.63
C LEU A 150 3.89 18.82 21.87
N GLU A 151 5.14 19.32 21.82
CA GLU A 151 5.81 19.94 22.98
C GLU A 151 5.88 21.49 22.95
N LEU A 152 5.22 22.18 22.01
CA LEU A 152 5.20 23.66 21.96
C LEU A 152 3.77 24.23 22.01
N GLN A 153 3.05 23.95 23.09
CA GLN A 153 1.85 24.71 23.48
C GLN A 153 1.75 24.86 25.01
N ASP A 154 2.77 25.43 25.65
CA ASP A 154 2.58 26.18 26.89
C ASP A 154 3.79 27.11 27.09
N ASP A 155 3.68 28.35 26.62
CA ASP A 155 3.94 29.55 27.44
C ASP A 155 4.07 30.84 26.62
N THR A 156 3.30 31.82 27.08
CA THR A 156 3.51 33.28 26.98
C THR A 156 2.91 34.09 25.83
N LEU A 157 1.97 34.94 26.26
CA LEU A 157 1.29 36.04 25.59
C LEU A 157 2.18 37.30 25.44
N ILE A 158 2.10 37.91 24.24
CA ILE A 158 2.07 39.35 23.90
C ILE A 158 3.31 40.23 24.17
N SER A 159 3.88 40.81 23.10
CA SER A 159 3.83 42.27 22.81
C SER A 159 4.80 42.69 21.69
N ASP A 160 4.21 43.11 20.56
CA ASP A 160 4.51 44.24 19.67
C ASP A 160 5.93 44.61 19.19
N SER A 161 5.92 44.98 17.90
CA SER A 161 6.57 46.12 17.21
C SER A 161 7.77 45.90 16.26
N GLU A 162 7.46 46.21 14.99
CA GLU A 162 8.20 46.96 13.97
C GLU A 162 9.32 46.32 13.12
N ALA A 163 8.94 46.14 11.84
CA ALA A 163 9.62 46.44 10.58
C ALA A 163 11.16 46.40 10.48
N GLN A 164 11.66 45.59 9.53
CA GLN A 164 12.53 46.06 8.45
C GLN A 164 12.60 45.05 7.30
N GLU A 165 12.49 45.57 6.08
CA GLU A 165 12.72 44.88 4.82
C GLU A 165 14.20 44.51 4.68
N GLU A 166 14.51 43.27 4.30
CA GLU A 166 15.64 43.00 3.40
C GLU A 166 15.28 41.90 2.41
N GLU A 167 15.45 42.26 1.15
CA GLU A 167 15.43 41.45 -0.06
C GLU A 167 16.52 40.37 0.01
N ASN A 168 16.20 39.11 -0.32
CA ASN A 168 17.14 38.25 -1.05
C ASN A 168 16.47 37.06 -1.73
N LEU A 169 16.74 36.97 -3.03
CA LEU A 169 16.49 35.85 -3.91
C LEU A 169 17.31 34.62 -3.48
N SER A 170 16.66 33.45 -3.34
CA SER A 170 17.11 32.13 -3.87
C SER A 170 16.33 31.00 -3.19
N ALA A 171 15.19 30.60 -3.74
CA ALA A 171 14.38 29.48 -3.24
C ALA A 171 14.33 28.27 -4.20
N ASP A 172 15.18 28.23 -5.23
CA ASP A 172 15.08 27.22 -6.30
C ASP A 172 16.12 26.09 -6.23
N GLU A 173 17.10 26.12 -5.33
CA GLU A 173 18.14 25.08 -5.25
C GLU A 173 17.86 23.95 -4.25
N SER A 174 16.93 24.11 -3.29
CA SER A 174 16.67 23.09 -2.26
C SER A 174 15.70 21.99 -2.73
N ASP A 175 14.69 22.32 -3.54
CA ASP A 175 13.73 21.33 -4.06
C ASP A 175 14.35 20.50 -5.19
N ALA A 176 15.18 21.11 -6.05
CA ALA A 176 15.92 20.39 -7.07
C ALA A 176 16.95 19.40 -6.48
N GLN A 177 17.55 19.73 -5.34
CA GLN A 177 18.51 18.87 -4.64
C GLN A 177 17.80 17.71 -3.93
N ALA A 178 16.67 17.95 -3.26
CA ALA A 178 15.85 16.90 -2.65
C ALA A 178 15.26 15.94 -3.70
N GLN A 179 14.88 16.46 -4.87
CA GLN A 179 14.45 15.66 -6.02
C GLN A 179 15.60 14.87 -6.63
N LYS A 180 16.82 15.43 -6.71
CA LYS A 180 18.02 14.71 -7.16
C LYS A 180 18.43 13.60 -6.20
N GLU A 181 18.34 13.85 -4.89
CA GLU A 181 18.73 12.91 -3.85
C GLU A 181 17.73 11.75 -3.75
N THR A 182 16.43 12.04 -3.86
CA THR A 182 15.39 11.00 -4.00
C THR A 182 15.51 10.21 -5.30
N LEU A 183 15.90 10.83 -6.43
CA LEU A 183 16.18 10.13 -7.69
C LEU A 183 17.43 9.24 -7.58
N ASN A 184 18.48 9.68 -6.88
CA ASN A 184 19.70 8.89 -6.65
C ASN A 184 19.45 7.71 -5.71
N LEU A 185 18.71 7.92 -4.62
CA LEU A 185 18.31 6.85 -3.71
C LEU A 185 17.40 5.81 -4.39
N ASN A 186 16.56 6.27 -5.31
CA ASN A 186 15.79 5.38 -6.18
C ASN A 186 16.70 4.58 -7.11
N SER A 187 17.71 5.20 -7.73
CA SER A 187 18.71 4.54 -8.59
C SER A 187 19.45 3.40 -7.86
N ASP A 188 19.97 3.69 -6.66
CA ASP A 188 20.69 2.71 -5.83
C ASP A 188 19.77 1.57 -5.35
N PHE A 189 18.50 1.90 -5.08
CA PHE A 189 17.47 0.91 -4.79
C PHE A 189 17.23 -0.04 -5.98
N TYR A 190 17.20 0.46 -7.21
CA TYR A 190 16.97 -0.37 -8.41
C TYR A 190 18.13 -1.29 -8.73
N ALA A 191 19.38 -0.82 -8.53
CA ALA A 191 20.56 -1.64 -8.74
C ALA A 191 20.61 -2.85 -7.78
N ALA A 192 20.07 -2.71 -6.57
CA ALA A 192 20.08 -3.76 -5.55
C ALA A 192 18.95 -4.80 -5.71
N LEU A 193 17.93 -4.54 -6.53
CA LEU A 193 16.74 -5.40 -6.67
C LEU A 193 16.70 -6.20 -7.98
N LEU A 194 17.67 -6.03 -8.88
CA LEU A 194 17.81 -6.81 -10.10
C LEU A 194 18.66 -8.07 -9.83
N PRO A 195 18.23 -9.27 -10.26
CA PRO A 195 19.05 -10.46 -10.14
C PRO A 195 20.32 -10.30 -10.98
N GLY A 196 21.47 -10.48 -10.35
CA GLY A 196 22.78 -10.34 -10.98
C GLY A 196 22.94 -11.30 -12.16
N THR A 197 23.37 -10.76 -13.30
CA THR A 197 23.93 -11.54 -14.40
C THR A 197 25.31 -12.03 -13.97
N THR A 198 25.39 -13.14 -13.23
CA THR A 198 26.61 -13.93 -13.17
C THR A 198 26.62 -14.82 -14.40
N SER A 199 27.46 -14.46 -15.38
CA SER A 199 27.84 -15.33 -16.48
C SER A 199 28.65 -16.51 -15.94
N GLU A 200 27.97 -17.58 -15.54
CA GLU A 200 28.60 -18.89 -15.39
C GLU A 200 28.32 -19.70 -16.66
N GLY A 201 29.39 -20.07 -17.35
CA GLY A 201 29.36 -20.80 -18.60
C GLY A 201 28.79 -22.20 -18.41
N TYR A 202 27.82 -22.55 -19.26
CA TYR A 202 27.37 -23.92 -19.42
C TYR A 202 28.46 -24.74 -20.12
N ALA A 203 29.12 -25.60 -19.36
CA ALA A 203 29.85 -26.73 -19.91
C ALA A 203 28.84 -27.82 -20.30
N SER A 204 28.74 -28.14 -21.59
CA SER A 204 27.96 -29.26 -22.11
C SER A 204 28.62 -30.60 -21.75
N PRO A 205 27.89 -31.63 -21.30
CA PRO A 205 28.43 -32.97 -21.18
C PRO A 205 28.47 -33.65 -22.55
N SER A 206 29.65 -34.11 -22.95
CA SER A 206 29.88 -35.01 -24.06
C SER A 206 29.17 -36.34 -23.82
N GLY A 207 28.28 -36.74 -24.73
CA GLY A 207 27.77 -38.10 -24.81
C GLY A 207 28.84 -39.03 -25.35
N THR A 208 29.17 -40.07 -24.59
CA THR A 208 29.91 -41.25 -25.07
C THR A 208 28.92 -42.27 -25.60
N GLU A 209 29.16 -42.69 -26.84
CA GLU A 209 28.62 -43.89 -27.47
C GLU A 209 29.03 -45.13 -26.69
N ASP A 210 28.09 -46.08 -26.52
CA ASP A 210 28.27 -47.52 -26.69
C ASP A 210 26.89 -48.22 -26.69
#